data_AF-A0A9E3D8A8-F1
#
_entry.id   AF-A0A9E3D8A8-F1
#
_cell.length_a   1.000
_cell.length_b   1.000
_cell.length_c   1.000
_cell.angle_alpha   90.00
_cell.angle_beta   90.00
_cell.angle_gamma   90.00
#
_symmetry.space_group_name_H-M   'P 1'
#
loop_
_entity.id
_entity.type
_entity.pdbx_description
1 polymer ?
#
loop_
_entity_poly.entity_id
_entity_poly.type
_entity_poly.pdbx_seq_one_letter_code
_entity_poly.pdbx_strand_id
1 'polypeptide(L)'
;MKLKDFIVSEAIVSDLKATDRDGAIRELVQSLAAAGTLPPDAAEDVTAALIKREQNGSTGFGKGVAVPHTKHAKVKQMAGTIGRSAAGLDFSALDHQPVYSIVLLLSPEN
;
A
#
# COMPACT_ATOMS: atom_id res chain seq x y z
N MET A 1 5.72 -10.83 -15.35
CA MET A 1 4.91 -9.60 -15.27
C MET A 1 5.83 -8.42 -14.96
N LYS A 2 5.62 -7.27 -15.58
CA LYS A 2 6.36 -6.02 -15.34
C LYS A 2 5.54 -5.11 -14.43
N LEU A 3 6.18 -4.17 -13.72
CA LEU A 3 5.52 -3.23 -12.80
C LEU A 3 4.34 -2.49 -13.46
N LYS A 4 4.55 -2.01 -14.68
CA LYS A 4 3.54 -1.29 -15.47
C LYS A 4 2.29 -2.12 -15.81
N ASP A 5 2.36 -3.44 -15.68
CA ASP A 5 1.25 -4.33 -16.06
C ASP A 5 0.18 -4.39 -14.95
N PHE A 6 0.48 -3.91 -13.73
CA PHE A 6 -0.43 -3.98 -12.58
C PHE A 6 -0.46 -2.73 -11.71
N ILE A 7 0.39 -1.73 -11.96
CA ILE A 7 0.24 -0.41 -11.34
C ILE A 7 -0.96 0.30 -11.95
N VAL A 8 -1.91 0.67 -11.09
CA VAL A 8 -3.14 1.35 -11.47
C VAL A 8 -2.92 2.84 -11.36
N SER A 9 -2.78 3.50 -12.52
CA SER A 9 -2.33 4.90 -12.59
C SER A 9 -3.34 5.86 -11.98
N GLU A 10 -4.63 5.53 -12.10
CA GLU A 10 -5.76 6.25 -11.53
C GLU A 10 -5.77 6.21 -10.00
N ALA A 11 -5.10 5.21 -9.40
CA ALA A 11 -5.02 5.05 -7.96
C ALA A 11 -3.77 5.73 -7.34
N ILE A 12 -2.92 6.36 -8.15
CA ILE A 12 -1.69 7.02 -7.66
C ILE A 12 -2.06 8.22 -6.80
N VAL A 13 -1.51 8.28 -5.58
CA VAL A 13 -1.73 9.39 -4.64
C VAL A 13 -0.46 10.23 -4.53
N SER A 14 -0.41 11.34 -5.27
CA SER A 14 0.79 12.20 -5.34
C SER A 14 1.07 12.98 -4.05
N ASP A 15 0.08 13.12 -3.17
CA ASP A 15 0.18 13.82 -1.90
C ASP A 15 -0.72 13.13 -0.86
N LEU A 16 -0.15 12.16 -0.17
CA LEU A 16 -0.82 11.44 0.92
C LEU A 16 -1.22 12.39 2.04
N LYS A 17 -2.44 12.25 2.53
CA LYS A 17 -2.95 13.04 3.67
C LYS A 17 -2.73 12.35 5.01
N ALA A 18 -2.56 11.03 5.00
CA ALA A 18 -2.21 10.29 6.19
C ALA A 18 -0.89 10.77 6.81
N THR A 19 -0.86 10.82 8.14
CA THR A 19 0.30 11.23 8.94
C THR A 19 0.99 10.06 9.64
N ASP A 20 0.46 8.85 9.46
CA ASP A 20 1.02 7.62 9.99
C ASP A 20 0.95 6.48 8.96
N ARG A 21 1.64 5.38 9.30
CA ARG A 21 1.77 4.17 8.48
C ARG A 21 0.42 3.56 8.10
N ASP A 22 -0.44 3.36 9.08
CA ASP A 22 -1.69 2.59 8.92
C ASP A 22 -2.73 3.42 8.16
N GLY A 23 -2.76 4.74 8.39
CA GLY A 23 -3.52 5.71 7.61
C GLY A 23 -3.09 5.71 6.16
N ALA A 24 -1.78 5.70 5.87
CA ALA A 24 -1.28 5.72 4.50
C ALA A 24 -1.61 4.42 3.75
N ILE A 25 -1.52 3.27 4.44
CA ILE A 25 -1.99 1.98 3.91
C ILE A 25 -3.48 2.07 3.56
N ARG A 26 -4.32 2.56 4.47
CA ARG A 26 -5.77 2.70 4.25
C ARG A 26 -6.08 3.61 3.07
N GLU A 27 -5.44 4.79 3.01
CA GLU A 27 -5.64 5.76 1.93
C GLU A 27 -5.32 5.16 0.55
N LEU A 28 -4.24 4.38 0.44
CA LEU A 28 -3.86 3.72 -0.81
C LEU A 28 -4.79 2.56 -1.19
N VAL A 29 -5.27 1.77 -0.22
CA VAL A 29 -6.27 0.73 -0.47
C VAL A 29 -7.60 1.34 -0.92
N GLN A 30 -8.02 2.45 -0.30
CA GLN A 30 -9.22 3.19 -0.71
C GLN A 30 -9.08 3.75 -2.13
N SER A 31 -7.92 4.28 -2.48
CA SER A 31 -7.62 4.76 -3.84
C SER A 31 -7.76 3.63 -4.89
N LEU A 32 -7.21 2.45 -4.59
CA LEU A 32 -7.38 1.25 -5.41
C LEU A 32 -8.85 0.81 -5.53
N ALA A 33 -9.60 0.83 -4.42
CA ALA A 33 -11.02 0.52 -4.44
C ALA A 33 -11.83 1.52 -5.29
N ALA A 34 -11.53 2.82 -5.18
CA ALA A 34 -12.16 3.87 -5.99
C ALA A 34 -11.85 3.72 -7.49
N ALA A 35 -10.67 3.20 -7.84
CA ALA A 35 -10.29 2.86 -9.21
C ALA A 35 -10.91 1.53 -9.70
N GLY A 36 -11.75 0.86 -8.91
CA GLY A 36 -12.47 -0.35 -9.30
C GLY A 36 -11.63 -1.63 -9.27
N THR A 37 -10.46 -1.62 -8.60
CA THR A 37 -9.57 -2.78 -8.56
C THR A 37 -9.98 -3.80 -7.50
N LEU A 38 -10.80 -3.38 -6.55
CA LEU A 38 -11.29 -4.18 -5.42
C LEU A 38 -12.83 -4.23 -5.42
N PRO A 39 -13.43 -5.34 -4.96
CA PRO A 39 -14.85 -5.38 -4.64
C PRO A 39 -15.23 -4.30 -3.59
N PRO A 40 -16.46 -3.75 -3.62
CA PRO A 40 -16.88 -2.69 -2.69
C PRO A 40 -16.72 -3.02 -1.21
N ASP A 41 -16.78 -4.29 -0.83
CA ASP A 41 -16.69 -4.80 0.54
C ASP A 41 -15.29 -5.33 0.90
N ALA A 42 -14.28 -5.15 0.03
CA ALA A 42 -12.94 -5.71 0.23
C ALA A 42 -11.95 -4.74 0.87
N ALA A 43 -12.18 -3.43 0.79
CA ALA A 43 -11.19 -2.42 1.17
C ALA A 43 -10.77 -2.51 2.65
N GLU A 44 -11.73 -2.63 3.58
CA GLU A 44 -11.41 -2.72 5.01
C GLU A 44 -10.69 -4.04 5.36
N ASP A 45 -11.15 -5.17 4.82
CA ASP A 45 -10.51 -6.48 5.05
C ASP A 45 -9.06 -6.51 4.54
N VAL A 46 -8.83 -5.99 3.33
CA VAL A 46 -7.49 -5.89 2.72
C VAL A 46 -6.59 -4.94 3.53
N THR A 47 -7.13 -3.82 3.98
CA THR A 47 -6.41 -2.86 4.84
C THR A 47 -5.98 -3.53 6.15
N ALA A 48 -6.90 -4.25 6.80
CA ALA A 48 -6.61 -4.98 8.04
C ALA A 48 -5.52 -6.05 7.82
N ALA A 49 -5.56 -6.78 6.70
CA ALA A 49 -4.55 -7.77 6.35
C ALA A 49 -3.16 -7.14 6.16
N LEU A 50 -3.08 -6.00 5.48
CA LEU A 50 -1.83 -5.25 5.29
C LEU A 50 -1.27 -4.73 6.62
N ILE A 51 -2.10 -4.12 7.46
CA ILE A 51 -1.67 -3.63 8.79
C ILE A 51 -1.16 -4.79 9.64
N LYS A 52 -1.88 -5.92 9.67
CA LYS A 52 -1.43 -7.13 10.38
C LYS A 52 -0.09 -7.64 9.84
N ARG A 53 0.11 -7.62 8.53
CA ARG A 53 1.39 -7.97 7.90
C ARG A 53 2.51 -7.03 8.34
N GLU A 54 2.24 -5.74 8.42
CA GLU A 54 3.20 -4.70 8.80
C GLU A 54 3.57 -4.76 10.29
N GLN A 55 2.63 -5.19 11.14
CA GLN A 55 2.87 -5.46 12.57
C GLN A 55 3.86 -6.60 12.80
N ASN A 56 3.91 -7.60 11.90
CA ASN A 56 4.88 -8.70 12.00
C ASN A 56 6.30 -8.27 11.62
N GLY A 57 6.45 -7.12 10.97
CA GLY A 57 7.74 -6.59 10.54
C GLY A 57 7.56 -5.56 9.45
N SER A 58 8.24 -4.42 9.62
CA SER A 58 8.21 -3.32 8.67
C SER A 58 8.57 -3.77 7.26
N THR A 59 7.85 -3.22 6.28
CA THR A 59 8.18 -3.28 4.86
C THR A 59 8.91 -2.02 4.38
N GLY A 60 9.22 -1.10 5.30
CA GLY A 60 10.18 -0.01 5.10
C GLY A 60 11.60 -0.56 5.06
N PHE A 61 12.16 -0.72 3.87
CA PHE A 61 13.50 -1.31 3.72
C PHE A 61 14.62 -0.26 3.68
N GLY A 62 14.26 1.03 3.78
CA GLY A 62 15.17 2.18 3.86
C GLY A 62 15.19 3.05 2.61
N LYS A 63 16.02 4.08 2.63
CA LYS A 63 16.16 5.09 1.55
C LYS A 63 14.83 5.77 1.19
N GLY A 64 13.95 5.93 2.17
CA GLY A 64 12.68 6.62 2.00
C GLY A 64 11.57 5.82 1.32
N VAL A 65 11.68 4.49 1.22
CA VAL A 65 10.70 3.64 0.53
C VAL A 65 10.15 2.52 1.43
N ALA A 66 8.84 2.29 1.35
CA ALA A 66 8.18 1.09 1.88
C ALA A 66 7.41 0.35 0.78
N VAL A 67 7.27 -0.97 0.94
CA VAL A 67 6.50 -1.81 0.01
C VAL A 67 5.47 -2.67 0.77
N PRO A 68 4.39 -2.07 1.32
CA PRO A 68 3.34 -2.83 1.97
C PRO A 68 2.69 -3.77 0.95
N HIS A 69 2.58 -5.05 1.28
CA HIS A 69 2.03 -6.02 0.36
C HIS A 69 1.26 -7.13 1.07
N THR A 70 0.23 -7.66 0.41
CA THR A 70 -0.49 -8.82 0.91
C THR A 70 -1.06 -9.68 -0.22
N LYS A 71 -1.25 -10.97 0.08
CA LYS A 71 -2.15 -11.84 -0.68
C LYS A 71 -3.51 -11.85 -0.01
N HIS A 72 -4.60 -11.83 -0.77
CA HIS A 72 -5.94 -11.80 -0.16
C HIS A 72 -6.99 -12.47 -1.05
N ALA A 73 -7.86 -13.30 -0.47
CA ALA A 73 -8.92 -14.03 -1.18
C ALA A 73 -9.89 -13.14 -2.00
N LYS A 74 -10.13 -11.90 -1.56
CA LYS A 74 -10.99 -10.93 -2.29
C LYS A 74 -10.29 -10.22 -3.45
N VAL A 75 -8.98 -10.39 -3.62
CA VAL A 75 -8.19 -9.81 -4.71
C VAL A 75 -8.18 -10.80 -5.88
N LYS A 76 -8.79 -10.42 -7.01
CA LYS A 76 -8.95 -11.31 -8.18
C LYS A 76 -7.79 -11.24 -9.17
N GLN A 77 -7.09 -10.11 -9.18
CA GLN A 77 -5.95 -9.86 -10.06
C GLN A 77 -4.92 -9.04 -9.30
N MET A 78 -3.66 -9.19 -9.68
CA MET A 78 -2.60 -8.41 -9.08
C MET A 78 -2.81 -6.93 -9.40
N ALA A 79 -2.72 -6.09 -8.37
CA ALA A 79 -2.90 -4.64 -8.48
C ALA A 79 -1.93 -3.95 -7.54
N GLY A 80 -1.49 -2.75 -7.91
CA GLY A 80 -0.69 -1.92 -7.01
C GLY A 80 -0.86 -0.45 -7.28
N THR A 81 -0.45 0.35 -6.32
CA THR A 81 -0.43 1.81 -6.43
C THR A 81 0.79 2.40 -5.73
N ILE A 82 1.04 3.68 -5.98
CA ILE A 82 2.12 4.45 -5.38
C ILE A 82 1.53 5.66 -4.66
N GLY A 83 1.96 5.85 -3.41
CA GLY A 83 1.67 7.03 -2.61
C GLY A 83 2.94 7.80 -2.28
N ARG A 84 2.87 9.14 -2.27
CA ARG A 84 3.97 9.99 -1.79
C ARG A 84 3.53 10.83 -0.61
N SER A 85 4.23 10.70 0.52
CA SER A 85 4.13 11.63 1.66
C SER A 85 5.21 12.70 1.53
N ALA A 86 4.82 13.98 1.55
CA ALA A 86 5.76 15.09 1.52
C ALA A 86 6.54 15.25 2.83
N ALA A 87 5.89 14.97 3.97
CA ALA A 87 6.49 15.08 5.30
C ALA A 87 7.34 13.86 5.69
N GLY A 88 7.15 12.73 4.99
CA GLY A 88 7.67 11.44 5.42
C GLY A 88 6.80 10.83 6.54
N LEU A 89 6.85 9.52 6.65
CA LEU A 89 6.09 8.75 7.64
C LEU A 89 7.03 7.82 8.42
N ASP A 90 6.76 7.65 9.70
CA ASP A 90 7.39 6.59 10.48
C ASP A 90 6.78 5.24 10.08
N PHE A 91 7.56 4.49 9.31
CA PHE A 91 7.24 3.11 8.89
C PHE A 91 8.04 2.08 9.70
N SER A 92 8.80 2.50 10.72
CA SER A 92 9.79 1.68 11.40
C SER A 92 10.80 1.03 10.44
N ALA A 93 11.29 1.81 9.48
CA ALA A 93 12.17 1.34 8.42
C ALA A 93 13.52 0.83 8.97
N LEU A 94 14.17 -0.07 8.22
CA LEU A 94 15.44 -0.72 8.61
C LEU A 94 16.58 0.26 8.89
N ASP A 95 16.62 1.40 8.20
CA ASP A 95 17.62 2.45 8.39
C ASP A 95 17.18 3.55 9.37
N HIS A 96 16.02 3.36 10.02
CA HIS A 96 15.40 4.31 10.94
C HIS A 96 15.12 5.69 10.33
N GLN A 97 15.04 5.79 8.99
CA GLN A 97 14.69 7.03 8.30
C GLN A 97 13.20 7.08 7.93
N PRO A 98 12.62 8.29 7.78
CA PRO A 98 11.25 8.44 7.31
C PRO A 98 11.05 7.85 5.91
N VAL A 99 9.85 7.31 5.67
CA VAL A 99 9.41 6.83 4.35
C VAL A 99 8.60 7.92 3.64
N TYR A 100 8.99 8.24 2.41
CA TYR A 100 8.34 9.24 1.58
C TYR A 100 7.54 8.62 0.43
N SER A 101 7.96 7.45 -0.06
CA SER A 101 7.31 6.73 -1.16
C SER A 101 6.84 5.37 -0.70
N ILE A 102 5.56 5.08 -0.93
CA ILE A 102 4.94 3.81 -0.56
C ILE A 102 4.47 3.14 -1.83
N VAL A 103 4.96 1.93 -2.10
CA VAL A 103 4.53 1.11 -3.24
C VAL A 103 3.68 -0.04 -2.69
N LEU A 104 2.36 0.11 -2.74
CA LEU A 104 1.43 -0.86 -2.17
C LEU A 104 1.07 -1.92 -3.22
N LEU A 105 1.21 -3.21 -2.87
CA LEU A 105 0.98 -4.33 -3.77
C LEU A 105 -0.07 -5.31 -3.23
N LEU A 106 -1.03 -5.69 -4.05
CA LEU A 106 -2.07 -6.67 -3.76
C LEU A 106 -1.97 -7.82 -4.76
N SER A 107 -2.02 -9.04 -4.26
CA SER A 107 -2.02 -10.25 -5.09
C SER A 107 -3.17 -11.18 -4.70
N PRO A 108 -3.69 -11.99 -5.65
CA PRO A 108 -4.57 -13.10 -5.32
C PRO A 108 -3.87 -14.13 -4.41
N GLU A 109 -4.64 -14.87 -3.62
CA GLU A 109 -4.11 -16.00 -2.82
C GLU A 109 -3.63 -17.17 -3.69
N ASN A 110 -4.29 -17.39 -4.83
CA ASN A 110 -4.06 -18.50 -5.76
C ASN A 110 -3.82 -18.01 -7.18
#